data_AF-A0A9R1CJE4-F1
#
_entry.id   AF-A0A9R1CJE4-F1
#
_cell.length_a   1.000
_cell.length_b   1.000
_cell.length_c   1.000
_cell.angle_alpha   90.00
_cell.angle_beta   90.00
_cell.angle_gamma   90.00
#
_symmetry.space_group_name_H-M   'P 1'
#
loop_
_entity.id
_entity.type
_entity.pdbx_description
1 polymer ?
#
loop_
_entity_poly.entity_id
_entity_poly.type
_entity_poly.pdbx_seq_one_letter_code
_entity_poly.pdbx_strand_id
1 'polypeptide(L)'
;MLCSPDPLSNIRPIIYASKPPTRPSANSPYSASEFPSSSGDAKLDNMELEWRLRRERVDLANHRFWAANNIAFNAQLDHRLSLLPPASDPPTPEDIRRKEDCLTQFYADWQMANQERQIRWVREWWREIWEGLRIQTRLCVMRAFRR
;
A
#
# COMPACT_ATOMS: atom_id res chain seq x y z
N MET A 1 10.03 13.69 -8.33
CA MET A 1 10.96 12.53 -8.32
C MET A 1 10.13 11.27 -8.24
N LEU A 2 10.26 10.36 -9.21
CA LEU A 2 9.61 9.05 -9.20
C LEU A 2 10.50 8.10 -8.40
N CYS A 3 10.02 7.60 -7.26
CA CYS A 3 10.75 6.60 -6.48
C CYS A 3 10.64 5.22 -7.16
N SER A 4 11.68 4.38 -7.00
CA SER A 4 11.67 2.98 -7.45
C SER A 4 10.54 2.21 -6.76
N PRO A 5 9.89 1.24 -7.44
CA PRO A 5 8.94 0.34 -6.77
C PRO A 5 9.63 -0.43 -5.64
N ASP A 6 8.87 -0.70 -4.58
CA ASP A 6 9.31 -1.58 -3.49
C ASP A 6 9.57 -3.01 -4.03
N PRO A 7 10.70 -3.65 -3.68
CA PRO A 7 11.07 -4.96 -4.25
C PRO A 7 10.17 -6.11 -3.80
N LEU A 8 9.42 -5.96 -2.71
CA LEU A 8 8.52 -7.00 -2.20
C LEU A 8 7.10 -6.78 -2.70
N SER A 9 6.57 -5.58 -2.51
CA SER A 9 5.19 -5.25 -2.86
C SER A 9 5.01 -4.88 -4.33
N ASN A 10 6.09 -4.54 -5.06
CA ASN A 10 6.07 -4.01 -6.43
C ASN A 10 5.24 -2.72 -6.60
N ILE A 11 4.93 -2.02 -5.51
CA ILE A 11 4.14 -0.78 -5.52
C ILE A 11 5.08 0.40 -5.31
N ARG A 12 4.82 1.50 -6.02
CA ARG A 12 5.58 2.74 -5.82
C ARG A 12 5.15 3.41 -4.51
N PRO A 13 6.09 3.80 -3.65
CA PRO A 13 5.74 4.51 -2.43
C PRO A 13 5.12 5.87 -2.78
N ILE A 14 4.03 6.22 -2.09
CA ILE A 14 3.38 7.52 -2.23
C ILE A 14 4.15 8.51 -1.35
N ILE A 15 4.79 9.48 -1.99
CA ILE A 15 5.45 10.58 -1.28
C ILE A 15 4.38 11.62 -0.98
N TYR A 16 3.92 11.65 0.26
CA TYR A 16 3.16 12.77 0.75
C TYR A 16 4.09 13.96 0.85
N ALA A 17 3.92 14.94 -0.04
CA ALA A 17 4.55 16.23 0.10
C ALA A 17 3.96 16.94 1.32
N SER A 18 4.34 16.50 2.52
CA SER A 18 4.41 17.42 3.64
C SER A 18 5.46 18.44 3.22
N LYS A 19 5.08 19.69 3.01
CA LYS A 19 6.09 20.74 3.09
C LYS A 19 6.68 20.58 4.50
N PRO A 20 7.96 20.22 4.68
CA PRO A 20 8.55 20.36 5.99
C PRO A 20 8.32 21.82 6.41
N PRO A 21 7.88 22.11 7.65
CA PRO A 21 7.67 23.48 8.08
C PRO A 21 8.96 24.27 7.81
N THR A 22 8.89 25.25 6.91
CA THR A 22 10.08 25.79 6.23
C THR A 22 11.00 26.60 7.15
N ARG A 23 10.69 26.76 8.44
CA ARG A 23 11.55 27.42 9.42
C ARG A 23 11.30 26.83 10.81
N PRO A 24 12.19 26.00 11.38
CA PRO A 24 12.20 25.82 12.83
C PRO A 24 12.45 27.21 13.45
N SER A 25 11.56 27.67 14.32
CA SER A 25 11.88 28.84 15.14
C SER A 25 13.09 28.45 15.98
N ALA A 26 14.22 29.13 15.81
CA ALA A 26 15.54 28.75 16.32
C ALA A 26 15.62 28.54 17.86
N ASN A 27 14.55 28.82 18.60
CA ASN A 27 14.52 28.86 20.06
C ASN A 27 13.53 27.87 20.71
N SER A 28 12.89 26.97 19.96
CA SER A 28 11.94 25.99 20.52
C SER A 28 12.18 24.59 19.97
N PRO A 29 12.22 23.55 20.83
CA PRO A 29 12.25 22.15 20.39
C PRO A 29 10.93 21.71 19.74
N TYR A 30 9.87 22.52 19.84
CA TYR A 30 8.58 22.33 19.18
C TYR A 30 8.38 23.37 18.08
N SER A 31 7.88 22.96 16.91
CA SER A 31 7.57 23.90 15.84
C SER A 31 6.35 24.74 16.20
N ALA A 32 6.44 26.07 16.10
CA ALA A 32 5.29 26.97 16.32
C ALA A 32 4.12 26.67 15.36
N SER A 33 4.36 25.96 14.26
CA SER A 33 3.32 25.48 13.34
C SER A 33 2.47 24.33 13.89
N GLU A 34 2.86 23.70 15.00
CA GLU A 34 2.13 22.57 15.61
C GLU A 34 1.00 23.04 16.53
N PHE A 35 0.98 24.31 16.92
CA PHE A 35 -0.02 24.86 17.83
C PHE A 35 -1.03 25.71 17.07
N PRO A 36 -2.34 25.37 17.08
CA PRO A 36 -3.35 26.14 16.38
C PRO A 36 -3.44 27.56 16.97
N SER A 37 -3.19 28.57 16.14
CA SER A 37 -3.11 29.98 16.56
C SER A 37 -4.48 30.63 16.85
N SER A 38 -5.60 29.91 16.70
CA SER A 38 -6.94 30.40 17.01
C SER A 38 -7.86 29.27 17.48
N SER A 39 -8.73 29.57 18.46
CA SER A 39 -9.69 28.61 19.03
C SER A 39 -10.72 28.08 18.03
N GLY A 40 -10.89 28.74 16.87
CA GLY A 40 -11.78 28.31 15.78
C GLY A 40 -11.14 27.35 14.77
N ASP A 41 -9.81 27.26 14.72
CA ASP A 41 -9.05 26.50 13.71
C ASP A 41 -8.61 25.12 14.20
N ALA A 42 -8.45 24.94 15.51
CA ALA A 42 -8.02 23.67 16.10
C ALA A 42 -8.86 22.45 15.67
N LYS A 43 -10.17 22.61 15.46
CA LYS A 43 -11.04 21.52 15.00
C LYS A 43 -10.81 21.16 13.53
N LEU A 44 -10.54 22.13 12.66
CA LEU A 44 -10.21 21.84 11.26
C LEU A 44 -8.82 21.24 11.13
N ASP A 45 -7.86 21.79 11.87
CA ASP A 45 -6.47 21.34 11.84
C ASP A 45 -6.35 19.90 12.36
N ASN A 46 -7.04 19.58 13.47
CA ASN A 46 -7.11 18.21 13.97
C ASN A 46 -7.74 17.26 12.94
N MET A 47 -8.84 17.66 12.29
CA MET A 47 -9.51 16.80 11.31
C MET A 47 -8.69 16.64 10.02
N GLU A 48 -7.90 17.64 9.65
CA GLU A 48 -6.94 17.54 8.55
C GLU A 48 -5.75 16.63 8.89
N LEU A 49 -5.23 16.73 10.12
CA LEU A 49 -4.20 15.83 10.61
C LEU A 49 -4.69 14.37 10.64
N GLU A 50 -5.88 14.14 11.19
CA GLU A 50 -6.53 12.82 11.21
C GLU A 50 -6.69 12.26 9.79
N TRP A 51 -7.15 13.08 8.85
CA TRP A 51 -7.27 12.67 7.45
C TRP A 51 -5.92 12.28 6.83
N ARG A 52 -4.86 13.07 7.06
CA ARG A 52 -3.51 12.77 6.55
C ARG A 52 -2.96 11.46 7.12
N LEU A 53 -3.02 11.30 8.44
CA LEU A 53 -2.56 10.09 9.13
C LEU A 53 -3.33 8.85 8.67
N ARG A 54 -4.65 8.98 8.48
CA ARG A 54 -5.46 7.87 7.96
C ARG A 54 -5.02 7.46 6.57
N ARG A 55 -4.81 8.41 5.68
CA ARG A 55 -4.38 8.15 4.30
C ARG A 55 -3.03 7.41 4.26
N GLU A 56 -2.05 7.88 5.03
CA GLU A 56 -0.75 7.21 5.20
C GLU A 56 -0.88 5.78 5.72
N ARG A 57 -1.77 5.57 6.71
CA ARG A 57 -2.03 4.24 7.29
C ARG A 57 -2.63 3.27 6.26
N VAL A 58 -3.57 3.74 5.44
CA VAL A 58 -4.21 2.93 4.40
C VAL A 58 -3.20 2.50 3.34
N ASP A 59 -2.35 3.41 2.90
CA ASP A 59 -1.29 3.09 1.94
C ASP A 59 -0.29 2.08 2.51
N LEU A 60 0.15 2.29 3.75
CA LEU A 60 1.05 1.35 4.42
C LEU A 60 0.42 -0.04 4.56
N ALA A 61 -0.87 -0.10 4.89
CA ALA A 61 -1.60 -1.37 4.96
C ALA A 61 -1.65 -2.05 3.58
N ASN A 62 -1.90 -1.30 2.51
CA ASN A 62 -1.88 -1.81 1.14
C ASN A 62 -0.50 -2.35 0.74
N HIS A 63 0.57 -1.60 1.03
CA HIS A 63 1.94 -2.08 0.82
C HIS A 63 2.21 -3.39 1.55
N ARG A 64 1.86 -3.47 2.84
CA ARG A 64 2.07 -4.67 3.67
C ARG A 64 1.29 -5.87 3.14
N PHE A 65 0.04 -5.67 2.72
CA PHE A 65 -0.78 -6.74 2.16
C PHE A 65 -0.12 -7.35 0.92
N TRP A 66 0.27 -6.50 -0.04
CA TRP A 66 0.88 -6.97 -1.29
C TRP A 66 2.28 -7.53 -1.10
N ALA A 67 3.09 -6.97 -0.21
CA ALA A 67 4.38 -7.54 0.15
C ALA A 67 4.24 -8.97 0.70
N ALA A 68 3.34 -9.17 1.67
CA ALA A 68 3.09 -10.49 2.25
C ALA A 68 2.51 -11.48 1.22
N ASN A 69 1.65 -10.99 0.32
CA ASN A 69 1.10 -11.80 -0.76
C ASN A 69 2.18 -12.28 -1.74
N ASN A 70 3.07 -11.39 -2.17
CA ASN A 70 4.13 -11.71 -3.11
C ASN A 70 5.18 -12.63 -2.49
N ILE A 71 5.51 -12.44 -1.21
CA ILE A 71 6.40 -13.36 -0.48
C ILE A 71 5.82 -14.78 -0.48
N ALA A 72 4.54 -14.92 -0.12
CA ALA A 72 3.89 -16.23 -0.09
C ALA A 72 3.78 -16.84 -1.50
N PHE A 73 3.52 -16.02 -2.52
CA PHE A 73 3.47 -16.45 -3.91
C PHE A 73 4.82 -17.03 -4.36
N ASN A 74 5.90 -16.26 -4.21
CA ASN A 74 7.24 -16.69 -4.62
C ASN A 74 7.68 -17.93 -3.85
N ALA A 75 7.44 -17.98 -2.54
CA ALA A 75 7.79 -19.16 -1.74
C ALA A 75 7.08 -20.44 -2.19
N GLN A 76 5.79 -20.37 -2.55
CA GLN A 76 5.06 -21.55 -3.04
C GLN A 76 5.43 -21.91 -4.48
N LEU A 77 5.70 -20.91 -5.32
CA LEU A 77 6.19 -21.11 -6.67
C LEU A 77 7.54 -21.83 -6.66
N ASP A 78 8.50 -21.33 -5.88
CA ASP A 78 9.82 -21.92 -5.71
C ASP A 78 9.73 -23.35 -5.15
N HIS A 79 8.83 -23.56 -4.18
CA HIS A 79 8.58 -24.90 -3.66
C HIS A 79 8.05 -25.85 -4.74
N ARG A 80 7.04 -25.46 -5.53
CA ARG A 80 6.53 -26.31 -6.62
C ARG A 80 7.57 -26.59 -7.68
N LEU A 81 8.36 -25.59 -8.06
CA LEU A 81 9.45 -25.78 -9.03
C LEU A 81 10.55 -26.68 -8.48
N SER A 82 10.82 -26.65 -7.17
CA SER A 82 11.82 -27.53 -6.54
C SER A 82 11.44 -29.02 -6.54
N LEU A 83 10.15 -29.33 -6.68
CA LEU A 83 9.65 -30.70 -6.78
C LEU A 83 9.76 -31.27 -8.20
N LEU A 84 10.02 -30.42 -9.19
CA LEU A 84 10.24 -30.88 -10.56
C LEU A 84 11.60 -31.59 -10.66
N PRO A 85 11.72 -32.61 -11.53
CA PRO A 85 13.00 -33.21 -11.84
C PRO A 85 14.01 -32.13 -12.30
N PRO A 86 15.31 -32.25 -11.95
CA PRO A 86 16.33 -31.36 -12.46
C PRO A 86 16.29 -31.32 -13.99
N ALA A 87 16.20 -30.13 -14.56
CA ALA A 87 16.22 -29.98 -16.01
C ALA A 87 17.58 -30.41 -16.57
N SER A 88 17.57 -31.01 -17.76
CA SER A 88 18.81 -31.29 -18.49
C SER A 88 19.52 -29.97 -18.86
N ASP A 89 20.84 -29.98 -19.01
CA ASP A 89 21.60 -28.85 -19.55
C ASP A 89 22.26 -29.25 -20.88
N PRO A 90 21.79 -28.76 -22.05
CA PRO A 90 20.71 -27.79 -22.22
C PRO A 90 19.29 -28.38 -21.99
N PRO A 91 18.27 -27.54 -21.68
CA PRO A 91 16.92 -28.01 -21.41
C PRO A 91 16.32 -28.73 -22.61
N THR A 92 15.81 -29.94 -22.39
CA THR A 92 15.05 -30.64 -23.43
C THR A 92 13.68 -29.97 -23.64
N PRO A 93 13.07 -30.09 -24.83
CA PRO A 93 11.70 -29.62 -25.06
C PRO A 93 10.70 -30.18 -24.05
N GLU A 94 10.89 -31.42 -23.60
CA GLU A 94 10.07 -32.07 -22.58
C GLU A 94 10.22 -31.39 -21.21
N ASP A 95 11.44 -31.02 -20.81
CA ASP A 95 11.70 -30.31 -19.54
C ASP A 95 11.03 -28.93 -19.54
N ILE A 96 11.07 -28.22 -20.67
CA ILE A 96 10.38 -26.94 -20.84
C ILE A 96 8.86 -27.13 -20.70
N ARG A 97 8.28 -28.12 -21.40
CA ARG A 97 6.83 -28.38 -21.31
C ARG A 97 6.38 -28.72 -19.90
N ARG A 98 7.12 -29.58 -19.18
CA ARG A 98 6.80 -29.93 -17.78
C ARG A 98 6.80 -28.70 -16.88
N LYS A 99 7.78 -27.80 -17.06
CA LYS A 99 7.84 -26.55 -16.31
C LYS A 99 6.62 -25.67 -16.59
N GLU A 100 6.29 -25.46 -17.86
CA GLU A 100 5.13 -24.64 -18.25
C GLU A 100 3.79 -25.23 -17.75
N ASP A 101 3.63 -26.55 -17.80
CA ASP A 101 2.46 -27.23 -17.28
C ASP A 101 2.35 -27.06 -15.75
N CYS A 102 3.48 -27.18 -15.04
CA CYS A 102 3.55 -26.94 -13.59
C CYS A 102 3.18 -25.49 -13.23
N LEU A 103 3.72 -24.52 -13.97
CA LEU A 103 3.39 -23.10 -13.80
C LEU A 103 1.91 -22.84 -14.02
N THR A 104 1.34 -23.37 -15.11
CA THR A 104 -0.08 -23.21 -15.45
C THR A 104 -0.98 -23.72 -14.33
N GLN A 105 -0.71 -24.92 -13.83
CA GLN A 105 -1.46 -25.50 -12.70
C GLN A 105 -1.28 -24.67 -11.42
N PHE A 106 -0.05 -24.25 -11.12
CA PHE A 106 0.23 -23.42 -9.96
C PHE A 106 -0.55 -22.10 -9.99
N TYR A 107 -0.57 -21.40 -11.12
CA TYR A 107 -1.31 -20.13 -11.25
C TYR A 107 -2.82 -20.34 -11.03
N ALA A 108 -3.40 -21.40 -11.59
CA ALA A 108 -4.80 -21.73 -11.38
C ALA A 108 -5.11 -22.01 -9.90
N ASP A 109 -4.29 -22.86 -9.26
CA ASP A 109 -4.45 -23.23 -7.85
C ASP A 109 -4.28 -22.03 -6.92
N TRP A 110 -3.24 -21.23 -7.15
CA TRP A 110 -2.96 -20.02 -6.36
C TRP A 110 -4.11 -19.02 -6.47
N GLN A 111 -4.62 -18.80 -7.69
CA GLN A 111 -5.72 -17.86 -7.90
C GLN A 111 -6.97 -18.31 -7.16
N MET A 112 -7.34 -19.60 -7.24
CA MET A 112 -8.49 -20.14 -6.52
C MET A 112 -8.31 -20.03 -4.99
N ALA A 113 -7.16 -20.44 -4.46
CA ALA A 113 -6.90 -20.43 -3.03
C ALA A 113 -6.86 -19.02 -2.43
N ASN A 114 -6.38 -18.03 -3.19
CA ASN A 114 -6.16 -16.68 -2.70
C ASN A 114 -7.31 -15.72 -3.03
N GLN A 115 -8.25 -16.11 -3.89
CA GLN A 115 -9.38 -15.29 -4.33
C GLN A 115 -10.16 -14.69 -3.15
N GLU A 116 -10.54 -15.52 -2.17
CA GLU A 116 -11.31 -15.05 -1.01
C GLU A 116 -10.54 -14.06 -0.15
N ARG A 117 -9.24 -14.27 0.02
CA ARG A 117 -8.37 -13.36 0.77
C ARG A 117 -8.28 -12.01 0.07
N GLN A 118 -8.11 -12.00 -1.25
CA GLN A 118 -8.10 -10.78 -2.05
C GLN A 118 -9.45 -10.05 -1.99
N ILE A 119 -10.57 -10.77 -2.13
CA ILE A 119 -11.92 -10.15 -2.03
C ILE A 119 -12.13 -9.52 -0.66
N ARG A 120 -11.76 -10.21 0.44
CA ARG A 120 -11.86 -9.66 1.79
C ARG A 120 -11.01 -8.40 1.94
N TRP A 121 -9.76 -8.46 1.52
CA TRP A 121 -8.85 -7.31 1.54
C TRP A 121 -9.40 -6.13 0.74
N VAL A 122 -9.87 -6.35 -0.49
CA VAL A 122 -10.42 -5.29 -1.35
C VAL A 122 -11.63 -4.62 -0.70
N ARG A 123 -12.51 -5.39 -0.04
CA ARG A 123 -13.66 -4.82 0.70
C ARG A 123 -13.23 -3.95 1.88
N GLU A 124 -12.25 -4.41 2.66
CA GLU A 124 -11.71 -3.66 3.80
C GLU A 124 -11.00 -2.37 3.32
N TRP A 125 -10.17 -2.50 2.29
CA TRP A 125 -9.48 -1.37 1.69
C TRP A 125 -10.46 -0.32 1.16
N TRP A 126 -11.50 -0.74 0.42
CA TRP A 126 -12.54 0.18 -0.05
C TRP A 126 -13.28 0.88 1.09
N ARG A 127 -13.58 0.17 2.18
CA ARG A 127 -14.20 0.78 3.36
C ARG A 127 -13.35 1.92 3.91
N GLU A 128 -12.05 1.70 4.05
CA GLU A 128 -11.11 2.72 4.52
C GLU A 128 -10.99 3.91 3.56
N ILE A 129 -11.00 3.67 2.26
CA ILE A 129 -11.00 4.72 1.23
C ILE A 129 -12.28 5.56 1.31
N TRP A 130 -13.44 4.94 1.47
CA TRP A 130 -14.72 5.65 1.59
C TRP A 130 -14.78 6.55 2.83
N GLU A 131 -14.29 6.06 3.97
CA GLU A 131 -14.19 6.89 5.19
C GLU A 131 -13.21 8.06 4.99
N GLY A 132 -12.08 7.84 4.33
CA GLY A 132 -11.14 8.90 3.96
C GLY A 132 -11.79 9.98 3.06
N LEU A 133 -12.55 9.57 2.05
CA LEU A 133 -13.29 10.45 1.15
C LEU A 133 -14.37 11.26 1.87
N ARG A 134 -15.04 10.66 2.86
CA ARG A 134 -16.04 11.34 3.68
C ARG A 134 -15.42 12.46 4.51
N ILE A 135 -14.28 12.19 5.16
CA ILE A 135 -13.55 13.20 5.94
C ILE A 135 -13.05 14.32 5.02
N GLN A 136 -12.51 13.98 3.85
CA GLN A 136 -12.05 14.94 2.86
C GLN A 136 -13.18 15.84 2.36
N THR A 137 -14.34 15.27 2.01
CA THR A 137 -15.53 16.03 1.61
C THR A 137 -15.96 16.99 2.71
N ARG A 138 -15.98 16.52 3.97
CA ARG A 138 -16.32 17.36 5.13
C ARG A 138 -15.32 18.52 5.31
N LEU A 139 -14.02 18.29 5.13
CA LEU A 139 -12.99 19.33 5.15
C LEU A 139 -13.23 20.37 4.04
N CYS A 140 -13.49 19.92 2.81
CA CYS A 140 -13.77 20.82 1.68
C CYS A 140 -15.00 21.69 1.94
N VAL A 141 -16.08 21.10 2.44
CA VAL A 141 -17.32 21.81 2.76
C VAL A 141 -17.10 22.85 3.86
N MET A 142 -16.44 22.49 4.96
CA MET A 142 -16.14 23.46 6.03
C MET A 142 -15.20 24.58 5.58
N ARG A 143 -14.27 24.31 4.67
CA ARG A 143 -13.43 25.36 4.05
C ARG A 143 -14.23 26.27 3.14
N ALA A 144 -15.19 25.73 2.38
CA ALA A 144 -16.04 26.51 1.48
C ALA A 144 -17.00 27.43 2.24
N PHE A 145 -17.59 26.96 3.35
CA PHE A 145 -18.46 27.79 4.20
C PHE A 145 -17.71 28.84 5.06
N ARG A 146 -16.38 28.80 5.09
CA ARG A 146 -15.53 29.77 5.80
C ARG A 146 -14.90 30.82 4.88
N ARG A 147 -15.07 30.71 3.56
CA ARG A 147 -14.72 31.75 2.57
C ARG A 147 -15.89 32.68 2.35
#